data_AF-A0A151P9W7-F1
#
_entry.id   AF-A0A151P9W7-F1
#
_cell.length_a   1.000
_cell.length_b   1.000
_cell.length_c   1.000
_cell.angle_alpha   90.00
_cell.angle_beta   90.00
_cell.angle_gamma   90.00
#
_symmetry.space_group_name_H-M   'P 1'
#
loop_
_entity.id
_entity.type
_entity.pdbx_description
1 polymer ?
#
loop_
_entity_poly.entity_id
_entity_poly.type
_entity_poly.pdbx_seq_one_letter_code
_entity_poly.pdbx_strand_id
1 'polypeptide(L)'
;MSRGGRLPCPRDSALRRAAFCGNLAALPSHLVPGGRSVRVFISANPEDTIAERNALREHVYPKLREFCRENYGLEFQVIDLYWGVETEEWDSPELQKTRMKLLEDCLKTSAGPCFVGLLGEKYGSIRIPGEVESSEFEMIIDAAVEAKLETRLLEEWYCRDENAVPPAYYLRPKSEMLKNYHNTMESSANSMNESKWQDIAEEIKRIFKTAVKLLYEKGKMKHSQAKRYLSSAIEDEFDFALGKQTPAFLKKCVCYIRKIANIERFVKIPEMEKYMDVTYTAGKFMRDPEALEKLIKLRDEFIPTIVASSNLRVYTSITHCDMKLGYSQDVENHYIEGLGKQFYEDMIDIIQATVQQNFDTETDLLYDEVLQHSSLCKTYSSFYEYRCEALNIVHKYILPSKVGHINPLIIYGGPCTGKTLLLGEVAKKAYMWLQEEMGPESDPVCGPKLLSRALGYITMSKSGLSEMELEDILALDNSVMDELNEIVRQKDFEISPNGKVGIISRGDENINVLDLQSGKLRVVHAPGIIWRQRLSRDGRYLVYICFRSEDDDDNGAVSSLTVMRLADALISYLSQAKAWKILIRRAALPDQPKSLR
;
A
#
# COMPACT_ATOMS: atom_id res chain seq x y z
N MET A 1 -19.09 25.74 25.60
CA MET A 1 -18.33 26.44 24.55
C MET A 1 -18.49 25.67 23.25
N SER A 2 -18.91 26.36 22.19
CA SER A 2 -19.34 25.82 20.90
C SER A 2 -18.30 24.93 20.23
N ARG A 3 -18.73 23.75 19.75
CA ARG A 3 -18.00 22.94 18.76
C ARG A 3 -17.90 23.75 17.47
N GLY A 4 -16.76 24.42 17.26
CA GLY A 4 -16.42 25.02 15.98
C GLY A 4 -16.10 23.92 14.99
N GLY A 5 -17.00 23.67 14.03
CA GLY A 5 -16.66 22.89 12.84
C GLY A 5 -15.55 23.62 12.10
N ARG A 6 -14.36 23.03 12.05
CA ARG A 6 -13.28 23.52 11.17
C ARG A 6 -13.75 23.30 9.73
N LEU A 7 -13.95 24.39 8.99
CA LEU A 7 -14.04 24.34 7.54
C LEU A 7 -12.70 23.76 7.00
N PRO A 8 -12.73 22.83 6.02
CA PRO A 8 -11.51 22.24 5.46
C PRO A 8 -10.60 23.32 4.86
N CYS A 9 -9.28 23.17 4.98
CA CYS A 9 -8.35 24.16 4.45
C CYS A 9 -8.37 24.17 2.90
N PRO A 10 -7.99 25.26 2.22
CA PRO A 10 -7.97 25.32 0.76
C PRO A 10 -7.04 24.31 0.06
N ARG A 11 -6.05 23.75 0.77
CA ARG A 11 -5.21 22.65 0.26
C ARG A 11 -5.95 21.31 0.27
N ASP A 12 -6.77 21.02 1.30
CA ASP A 12 -7.62 19.82 1.34
C ASP A 12 -8.63 19.80 0.19
N SER A 13 -9.16 20.95 -0.20
CA SER A 13 -10.17 21.01 -1.28
C SER A 13 -9.58 20.78 -2.68
N ALA A 14 -8.31 21.13 -2.92
CA ALA A 14 -7.65 20.85 -4.20
C ALA A 14 -7.24 19.37 -4.32
N LEU A 15 -6.74 18.79 -3.23
CA LEU A 15 -6.34 17.38 -3.17
C LEU A 15 -7.57 16.46 -3.24
N ARG A 16 -8.66 16.85 -2.56
CA ARG A 16 -9.95 16.17 -2.68
C ARG A 16 -10.48 16.13 -4.09
N ARG A 17 -10.49 17.28 -4.76
CA ARG A 17 -10.87 17.37 -6.17
C ARG A 17 -9.97 16.51 -7.05
N ALA A 18 -8.65 16.54 -6.83
CA ALA A 18 -7.73 15.70 -7.59
C ALA A 18 -8.02 14.21 -7.45
N ALA A 19 -8.33 13.71 -6.25
CA ALA A 19 -8.66 12.30 -6.06
C ALA A 19 -9.99 11.92 -6.73
N PHE A 20 -11.04 12.71 -6.53
CA PHE A 20 -12.36 12.44 -7.11
C PHE A 20 -12.38 12.57 -8.64
N CYS A 21 -11.56 13.45 -9.20
CA CYS A 21 -11.38 13.56 -10.65
C CYS A 21 -10.43 12.47 -11.21
N GLY A 22 -9.83 11.62 -10.38
CA GLY A 22 -8.89 10.59 -10.83
C GLY A 22 -7.52 11.11 -11.30
N ASN A 23 -7.13 12.32 -10.90
CA ASN A 23 -5.82 12.91 -11.22
C ASN A 23 -4.72 12.31 -10.33
N LEU A 24 -4.29 11.10 -10.68
CA LEU A 24 -3.27 10.33 -9.94
C LEU A 24 -1.89 11.01 -9.90
N ALA A 25 -1.60 11.91 -10.84
CA ALA A 25 -0.35 12.66 -10.90
C ALA A 25 -0.32 13.81 -9.87
N ALA A 26 -1.48 14.41 -9.57
CA ALA A 26 -1.62 15.49 -8.59
C ALA A 26 -1.68 15.01 -7.14
N LEU A 27 -1.87 13.70 -6.90
CA LEU A 27 -1.88 13.10 -5.56
C LEU A 27 -0.46 12.92 -5.02
N PRO A 28 -0.07 13.62 -3.93
CA PRO A 28 1.22 13.44 -3.29
C PRO A 28 1.38 12.03 -2.73
N SER A 29 2.60 11.49 -2.80
CA SER A 29 2.94 10.17 -2.26
C SER A 29 2.76 10.04 -0.74
N HIS A 30 2.63 11.15 -0.02
CA HIS A 30 2.40 11.19 1.43
C HIS A 30 0.92 11.29 1.84
N LEU A 31 0.01 11.67 0.93
CA LEU A 31 -1.45 11.60 1.13
C LEU A 31 -2.02 10.25 0.74
N VAL A 32 -1.29 9.53 -0.11
CA VAL A 32 -1.45 8.10 -0.24
C VAL A 32 -1.17 7.52 1.14
N PRO A 33 -2.14 6.86 1.82
CA PRO A 33 -1.85 6.19 3.06
C PRO A 33 -0.79 5.13 2.76
N GLY A 34 0.45 5.42 3.12
CA GLY A 34 1.51 4.43 3.18
C GLY A 34 1.20 3.50 4.34
N GLY A 35 0.24 2.58 4.14
CA GLY A 35 -0.23 1.67 5.17
C GLY A 35 -1.71 1.86 5.52
N ARG A 36 -2.60 1.41 4.64
CA ARG A 36 -3.93 0.93 5.08
C ARG A 36 -3.94 -0.57 5.40
N SER A 37 -2.78 -1.09 5.78
CA SER A 37 -2.65 -2.46 6.27
C SER A 37 -1.81 -2.50 7.53
N VAL A 38 -2.28 -3.29 8.48
CA VAL A 38 -1.48 -3.74 9.61
C VAL A 38 -0.71 -4.95 9.13
N ARG A 39 0.60 -4.79 8.97
CA ARG A 39 1.53 -5.82 8.52
C ARG A 39 2.41 -6.26 9.66
N VAL A 40 2.19 -7.49 10.15
CA VAL A 40 2.91 -8.04 11.29
C VAL A 40 3.90 -9.10 10.79
N PHE A 41 5.19 -8.85 10.95
CA PHE A 41 6.22 -9.85 10.69
C PHE A 41 6.37 -10.80 11.89
N ILE A 42 6.36 -12.12 11.65
CA ILE A 42 6.60 -13.14 12.67
C ILE A 42 8.06 -13.62 12.57
N SER A 43 8.86 -13.27 13.57
CA SER A 43 10.21 -13.79 13.76
C SER A 43 10.17 -14.93 14.77
N ALA A 44 10.54 -16.13 14.33
CA ALA A 44 10.45 -17.33 15.15
C ALA A 44 11.40 -18.43 14.64
N ASN A 45 11.79 -19.36 15.51
CA ASN A 45 12.47 -20.57 15.07
C ASN A 45 11.43 -21.54 14.47
N PRO A 46 11.55 -21.97 13.20
CA PRO A 46 10.53 -22.74 12.54
C PRO A 46 10.33 -24.17 13.06
N GLU A 47 11.31 -24.72 13.76
CA GLU A 47 11.24 -26.07 14.31
C GLU A 47 10.52 -26.08 15.67
N ASP A 48 10.85 -25.11 16.52
CA ASP A 48 10.42 -25.06 17.93
C ASP A 48 9.04 -24.38 18.10
N THR A 49 8.60 -23.58 17.12
CA THR A 49 7.37 -22.75 17.24
C THR A 49 6.22 -23.17 16.32
N ILE A 50 6.21 -24.41 15.85
CA ILE A 50 5.19 -24.92 14.92
C ILE A 50 3.79 -24.77 15.52
N ALA A 51 3.62 -25.19 16.77
CA ALA A 51 2.33 -25.27 17.41
C ALA A 51 1.74 -23.87 17.70
N GLU A 52 2.56 -22.93 18.19
CA GLU A 52 2.20 -21.53 18.37
C GLU A 52 1.72 -20.89 17.06
N ARG A 53 2.52 -21.02 15.99
CA ARG A 53 2.21 -20.38 14.70
C ARG A 53 0.95 -20.95 14.07
N ASN A 54 0.75 -22.27 14.14
CA ASN A 54 -0.46 -22.93 13.65
C ASN A 54 -1.70 -22.42 14.38
N ALA A 55 -1.67 -22.40 15.72
CA ALA A 55 -2.80 -21.95 16.52
C ALA A 55 -3.14 -20.46 16.31
N LEU A 56 -2.11 -19.59 16.23
CA LEU A 56 -2.33 -18.18 15.90
C LEU A 56 -2.98 -18.02 14.52
N ARG A 57 -2.52 -18.78 13.52
CA ARG A 57 -3.09 -18.75 12.18
C ARG A 57 -4.54 -19.21 12.13
N GLU A 58 -4.86 -20.29 12.82
CA GLU A 58 -6.18 -20.93 12.76
C GLU A 58 -7.21 -20.19 13.60
N HIS A 59 -6.82 -19.66 14.76
CA HIS A 59 -7.78 -19.17 15.76
C HIS A 59 -7.70 -17.67 16.02
N VAL A 60 -6.57 -17.00 15.74
CA VAL A 60 -6.34 -15.60 16.13
C VAL A 60 -6.33 -14.65 14.93
N TYR A 61 -5.56 -14.95 13.89
CA TYR A 61 -5.45 -14.07 12.71
C TYR A 61 -6.79 -13.80 12.00
N PRO A 62 -7.74 -14.76 11.89
CA PRO A 62 -9.06 -14.47 11.32
C PRO A 62 -9.83 -13.40 12.10
N LYS A 63 -9.77 -13.46 13.43
CA LYS A 63 -10.44 -12.50 14.32
C LYS A 63 -9.82 -11.11 14.21
N LEU A 64 -8.49 -11.03 14.11
CA LEU A 64 -7.78 -9.76 13.91
C LEU A 64 -8.08 -9.14 12.54
N ARG A 65 -8.20 -9.97 11.48
CA ARG A 65 -8.65 -9.52 10.15
C ARG A 65 -10.04 -8.92 10.19
N GLU A 66 -10.98 -9.60 10.84
CA GLU A 66 -12.34 -9.11 11.01
C GLU A 66 -12.35 -7.80 11.80
N PHE A 67 -11.67 -7.75 12.94
CA PHE A 67 -11.57 -6.54 13.77
C PHE A 67 -10.99 -5.34 13.00
N CYS A 68 -9.88 -5.51 12.28
CA CYS A 68 -9.25 -4.42 11.52
C CYS A 68 -10.16 -3.92 10.39
N ARG A 69 -10.83 -4.84 9.70
CA ARG A 69 -11.75 -4.53 8.60
C ARG A 69 -12.98 -3.80 9.11
N GLU A 70 -13.60 -4.27 10.18
CA GLU A 70 -14.85 -3.72 10.70
C GLU A 70 -14.68 -2.36 11.40
N ASN A 71 -13.60 -2.20 12.17
CA ASN A 71 -13.43 -1.00 13.00
C ASN A 71 -12.64 0.11 12.28
N TYR A 72 -11.79 -0.25 11.33
CA TYR A 72 -10.85 0.69 10.70
C TYR A 72 -10.80 0.61 9.17
N GLY A 73 -11.51 -0.33 8.53
CA GLY A 73 -11.40 -0.54 7.09
C GLY A 73 -10.00 -0.99 6.64
N LEU A 74 -9.17 -1.52 7.55
CA LEU A 74 -7.79 -1.91 7.28
C LEU A 74 -7.67 -3.40 6.97
N GLU A 75 -6.72 -3.74 6.11
CA GLU A 75 -6.30 -5.11 5.90
C GLU A 75 -5.32 -5.54 7.01
N PHE A 76 -5.53 -6.71 7.60
CA PHE A 76 -4.57 -7.32 8.54
C PHE A 76 -3.82 -8.46 7.85
N GLN A 77 -2.52 -8.28 7.67
CA GLN A 77 -1.65 -9.23 7.01
C GLN A 77 -0.55 -9.67 7.98
N VAL A 78 -0.37 -10.99 8.07
CA VAL A 78 0.73 -11.59 8.83
C VAL A 78 1.73 -12.15 7.84
N ILE A 79 3.01 -11.84 8.05
CA ILE A 79 4.12 -12.30 7.24
C ILE A 79 4.87 -13.36 8.04
N ASP A 80 4.65 -14.62 7.68
CA ASP A 80 5.38 -15.79 8.17
C ASP A 80 5.85 -16.62 6.97
N LEU A 81 7.13 -16.50 6.63
CA LEU A 81 7.71 -17.14 5.45
C LEU A 81 8.06 -18.62 5.64
N TYR A 82 7.91 -19.16 6.84
CA TYR A 82 8.13 -20.58 7.05
C TYR A 82 6.89 -21.42 6.70
N TRP A 83 5.74 -20.76 6.51
CA TRP A 83 4.53 -21.43 6.12
C TRP A 83 4.55 -21.84 4.65
N GLY A 84 4.31 -23.13 4.39
CA GLY A 84 4.27 -23.68 3.04
C GLY A 84 5.64 -23.78 2.35
N VAL A 85 6.71 -23.49 3.09
CA VAL A 85 8.09 -23.65 2.63
C VAL A 85 8.65 -24.94 3.22
N GLU A 86 9.24 -25.76 2.35
CA GLU A 86 9.90 -27.01 2.72
C GLU A 86 11.06 -26.74 3.69
N THR A 87 11.30 -27.67 4.62
CA THR A 87 12.28 -27.49 5.72
C THR A 87 13.70 -27.23 5.22
N GLU A 88 14.04 -27.75 4.05
CA GLU A 88 15.34 -27.58 3.39
C GLU A 88 15.63 -26.16 2.90
N GLU A 89 14.57 -25.42 2.59
CA GLU A 89 14.68 -24.08 2.03
C GLU A 89 14.73 -23.02 3.13
N TRP A 90 14.53 -23.41 4.40
CA TRP A 90 14.58 -22.50 5.55
C TRP A 90 15.92 -21.79 5.70
N ASP A 91 17.01 -22.45 5.32
CA ASP A 91 18.37 -21.90 5.35
C ASP A 91 18.84 -21.35 4.01
N SER A 92 17.96 -21.32 2.99
CA SER A 92 18.32 -20.79 1.67
C SER A 92 18.62 -19.28 1.75
N PRO A 93 19.67 -18.81 1.07
CA PRO A 93 19.98 -17.38 1.04
C PRO A 93 18.87 -16.53 0.41
N GLU A 94 18.14 -17.07 -0.55
CA GLU A 94 17.03 -16.41 -1.23
C GLU A 94 15.86 -16.16 -0.27
N LEU A 95 15.51 -17.16 0.54
CA LEU A 95 14.49 -17.01 1.58
C LEU A 95 14.95 -15.97 2.59
N GLN A 96 16.20 -16.03 3.05
CA GLN A 96 16.73 -15.05 3.99
C GLN A 96 16.67 -13.61 3.45
N LYS A 97 17.08 -13.39 2.20
CA LYS A 97 17.01 -12.09 1.54
C LYS A 97 15.57 -11.57 1.48
N THR A 98 14.63 -12.46 1.16
CA THR A 98 13.20 -12.14 1.11
C THR A 98 12.65 -11.81 2.49
N ARG A 99 13.02 -12.58 3.53
CA ARG A 99 12.65 -12.35 4.93
C ARG A 99 13.09 -10.98 5.41
N MET A 100 14.37 -10.64 5.24
CA MET A 100 14.91 -9.36 5.68
C MET A 100 14.25 -8.17 4.97
N LYS A 101 14.00 -8.29 3.66
CA LYS A 101 13.28 -7.26 2.90
C LYS A 101 11.85 -7.08 3.40
N LEU A 102 11.11 -8.16 3.63
CA LEU A 102 9.74 -8.09 4.12
C LEU A 102 9.66 -7.59 5.57
N LEU A 103 10.64 -7.95 6.40
CA LEU A 103 10.79 -7.38 7.74
C LEU A 103 10.97 -5.86 7.64
N GLU A 104 11.94 -5.40 6.85
CA GLU A 104 12.17 -3.96 6.63
C GLU A 104 10.92 -3.24 6.13
N ASP A 105 10.18 -3.84 5.18
CA ASP A 105 8.92 -3.30 4.69
C ASP A 105 7.90 -3.19 5.83
N CYS A 106 7.69 -4.24 6.64
CA CYS A 106 6.76 -4.21 7.77
C CYS A 106 7.11 -3.09 8.76
N LEU A 107 8.39 -2.94 9.10
CA LEU A 107 8.86 -1.89 10.01
C LEU A 107 8.58 -0.49 9.45
N LYS A 108 8.76 -0.27 8.14
CA LYS A 108 8.58 1.05 7.51
C LYS A 108 7.12 1.42 7.28
N THR A 109 6.24 0.44 7.06
CA THR A 109 4.96 0.69 6.38
C THR A 109 3.73 0.11 7.07
N SER A 110 3.88 -0.62 8.17
CA SER A 110 2.74 -1.10 8.95
C SER A 110 2.06 0.05 9.73
N ALA A 111 0.73 0.13 9.62
CA ALA A 111 -0.08 1.12 10.32
C ALA A 111 -0.11 0.91 11.84
N GLY A 112 0.11 -0.33 12.30
CA GLY A 112 0.04 -0.71 13.70
C GLY A 112 1.20 -1.61 14.13
N PRO A 113 0.94 -2.74 14.80
CA PRO A 113 2.01 -3.68 15.13
C PRO A 113 2.75 -4.10 13.86
N CYS A 114 4.08 -4.16 13.96
CA CYS A 114 4.96 -4.39 12.81
C CYS A 114 5.86 -5.62 12.97
N PHE A 115 6.12 -6.03 14.21
CA PHE A 115 7.01 -7.13 14.53
C PHE A 115 6.51 -7.91 15.74
N VAL A 116 6.49 -9.23 15.62
CA VAL A 116 6.32 -10.15 16.74
C VAL A 116 7.45 -11.16 16.75
N GLY A 117 8.13 -11.26 17.89
CA GLY A 117 9.11 -12.30 18.17
C GLY A 117 8.49 -13.45 18.96
N LEU A 118 8.54 -14.67 18.44
CA LEU A 118 8.21 -15.91 19.17
C LEU A 118 9.52 -16.65 19.46
N LEU A 119 9.94 -16.65 20.72
CA LEU A 119 11.23 -17.22 21.13
C LEU A 119 11.01 -18.40 22.08
N GLY A 120 11.46 -19.59 21.68
CA GLY A 120 11.41 -20.79 22.49
C GLY A 120 12.75 -21.11 23.17
N GLU A 121 13.05 -22.40 23.24
CA GLU A 121 14.26 -22.96 23.88
C GLU A 121 15.33 -23.42 22.86
N LYS A 122 15.08 -23.19 21.55
CA LYS A 122 15.99 -23.46 20.44
C LYS A 122 16.53 -22.19 19.79
N TYR A 123 17.85 -22.06 19.72
CA TYR A 123 18.55 -20.97 19.04
C TYR A 123 18.57 -21.15 17.52
N GLY A 124 18.71 -22.40 17.06
CA GLY A 124 18.77 -22.77 15.65
C GLY A 124 20.18 -22.79 15.05
N SER A 125 20.26 -23.28 13.81
CA SER A 125 21.53 -23.39 13.09
C SER A 125 21.97 -22.05 12.48
N ILE A 126 23.25 -21.98 12.07
CA ILE A 126 23.74 -20.84 11.29
C ILE A 126 23.24 -20.96 9.85
N ARG A 127 23.03 -19.82 9.18
CA ARG A 127 22.57 -19.78 7.79
C ARG A 127 23.70 -20.09 6.82
N ILE A 128 23.33 -20.52 5.62
CA ILE A 128 24.27 -20.61 4.50
C ILE A 128 24.49 -19.20 3.93
N PRO A 129 25.73 -18.71 3.83
CA PRO A 129 25.99 -17.41 3.24
C PRO A 129 25.73 -17.41 1.72
N GLY A 130 24.74 -16.65 1.23
CA GLY A 130 24.51 -16.57 -0.21
C GLY A 130 25.54 -15.73 -0.96
N GLU A 131 26.15 -14.77 -0.27
CA GLU A 131 27.11 -13.82 -0.81
C GLU A 131 28.18 -13.54 0.25
N VAL A 132 29.45 -13.64 -0.16
CA VAL A 132 30.62 -13.43 0.69
C VAL A 132 31.62 -12.59 -0.08
N GLU A 133 32.14 -11.52 0.52
CA GLU A 133 33.17 -10.71 -0.14
C GLU A 133 34.41 -11.58 -0.46
N SER A 134 35.04 -11.40 -1.63
CA SER A 134 36.17 -12.25 -2.04
C SER A 134 37.30 -12.27 -1.02
N SER A 135 37.60 -11.14 -0.39
CA SER A 135 38.62 -11.06 0.66
C SER A 135 38.25 -11.94 1.88
N GLU A 136 36.98 -11.94 2.28
CA GLU A 136 36.47 -12.74 3.40
C GLU A 136 36.42 -14.23 3.04
N PHE A 137 35.98 -14.56 1.83
CA PHE A 137 35.88 -15.94 1.35
C PHE A 137 37.24 -16.62 1.25
N GLU A 138 38.24 -15.93 0.69
CA GLU A 138 39.62 -16.45 0.60
C GLU A 138 40.21 -16.70 1.99
N MET A 139 40.00 -15.79 2.95
CA MET A 139 40.42 -16.00 4.34
C MET A 139 39.75 -17.22 4.99
N ILE A 140 38.46 -17.44 4.69
CA ILE A 140 37.69 -18.58 5.20
C ILE A 140 38.21 -19.90 4.63
N ILE A 141 38.54 -19.96 3.34
CA ILE A 141 39.14 -21.14 2.70
C ILE A 141 40.50 -21.46 3.35
N ASP A 142 41.38 -20.47 3.50
CA ASP A 142 42.70 -20.66 4.13
C ASP A 142 42.57 -21.20 5.57
N ALA A 143 41.63 -20.64 6.34
CA ALA A 143 41.35 -21.09 7.70
C ALA A 143 40.74 -22.50 7.75
N ALA A 144 39.90 -22.86 6.78
CA ALA A 144 39.34 -24.21 6.66
C ALA A 144 40.43 -25.25 6.37
N VAL A 145 41.35 -24.95 5.45
CA VAL A 145 42.52 -25.79 5.16
C VAL A 145 43.40 -25.95 6.40
N GLU A 146 43.66 -24.86 7.13
CA GLU A 146 44.42 -24.91 8.38
C GLU A 146 43.75 -25.77 9.45
N ALA A 147 42.41 -25.71 9.53
CA ALA A 147 41.59 -26.55 10.40
C ALA A 147 41.47 -28.01 9.92
N LYS A 148 42.17 -28.39 8.83
CA LYS A 148 42.14 -29.73 8.22
C LYS A 148 40.76 -30.15 7.73
N LEU A 149 39.96 -29.19 7.25
CA LEU A 149 38.67 -29.44 6.62
C LEU A 149 38.83 -29.59 5.11
N GLU A 150 37.93 -30.34 4.48
CA GLU A 150 37.87 -30.46 3.03
C GLU A 150 37.14 -29.23 2.43
N THR A 151 37.83 -28.44 1.60
CA THR A 151 37.28 -27.19 1.02
C THR A 151 36.66 -27.36 -0.36
N ARG A 152 36.79 -28.53 -0.98
CA ARG A 152 36.28 -28.82 -2.33
C ARG A 152 34.81 -28.44 -2.49
N LEU A 153 34.01 -28.71 -1.46
CA LEU A 153 32.59 -28.37 -1.46
C LEU A 153 32.36 -26.87 -1.63
N LEU A 154 33.13 -26.01 -0.96
CA LEU A 154 33.01 -24.57 -1.12
C LEU A 154 33.45 -24.10 -2.51
N GLU A 155 34.52 -24.68 -3.05
CA GLU A 155 35.03 -24.37 -4.39
C GLU A 155 34.05 -24.77 -5.51
N GLU A 156 33.32 -25.88 -5.31
CA GLU A 156 32.29 -26.35 -6.23
C GLU A 156 31.01 -25.52 -6.15
N TRP A 157 30.56 -25.18 -4.94
CA TRP A 157 29.27 -24.55 -4.69
C TRP A 157 29.27 -23.03 -4.73
N TYR A 158 30.44 -22.38 -4.64
CA TYR A 158 30.55 -20.93 -4.80
C TYR A 158 31.19 -20.56 -6.13
N CYS A 159 30.75 -19.46 -6.72
CA CYS A 159 31.39 -18.85 -7.90
C CYS A 159 31.80 -17.42 -7.58
N ARG A 160 33.01 -17.05 -8.02
CA ARG A 160 33.51 -15.69 -7.93
C ARG A 160 32.89 -14.83 -9.04
N ASP A 161 32.36 -13.68 -8.65
CA ASP A 161 31.89 -12.64 -9.55
C ASP A 161 32.82 -11.42 -9.46
N GLU A 162 33.50 -11.14 -10.56
CA GLU A 162 34.37 -9.96 -10.71
C GLU A 162 33.58 -8.69 -11.06
N ASN A 163 32.28 -8.80 -11.37
CA ASN A 163 31.44 -7.64 -11.69
C ASN A 163 30.85 -6.99 -10.43
N ALA A 164 30.80 -7.71 -9.32
CA ALA A 164 30.43 -7.16 -8.02
C ALA A 164 31.49 -6.16 -7.53
N VAL A 165 31.06 -5.07 -6.88
CA VAL A 165 31.95 -4.05 -6.32
C VAL A 165 31.65 -3.89 -4.83
N PRO A 166 32.49 -4.44 -3.91
CA PRO A 166 33.72 -5.21 -4.18
C PRO A 166 33.44 -6.62 -4.76
N PRO A 167 34.45 -7.29 -5.36
CA PRO A 167 34.31 -8.67 -5.84
C PRO A 167 33.80 -9.60 -4.75
N ALA A 168 32.92 -10.53 -5.12
CA ALA A 168 32.23 -11.41 -4.19
C ALA A 168 32.09 -12.84 -4.73
N TYR A 169 31.92 -13.80 -3.83
CA TYR A 169 31.54 -15.16 -4.12
C TYR A 169 30.06 -15.35 -3.83
N TYR A 170 29.35 -15.98 -4.77
CA TYR A 170 27.93 -16.29 -4.65
C TYR A 170 27.70 -17.80 -4.58
N LEU A 171 26.76 -18.21 -3.74
CA LEU A 171 26.29 -19.59 -3.73
C LEU A 171 25.55 -19.89 -5.04
N ARG A 172 25.95 -20.97 -5.72
CA ARG A 172 25.32 -21.39 -6.98
C ARG A 172 23.91 -21.93 -6.72
N PRO A 173 22.95 -21.73 -7.65
CA PRO A 173 21.60 -22.22 -7.48
C PRO A 173 21.55 -23.75 -7.26
N LYS A 174 20.80 -24.19 -6.24
CA LYS A 174 20.55 -25.61 -5.94
C LYS A 174 20.16 -26.43 -7.18
N SER A 175 19.32 -25.84 -8.04
CA SER A 175 18.81 -26.46 -9.27
C SER A 175 19.86 -26.70 -10.36
N GLU A 176 20.96 -25.94 -10.36
CA GLU A 176 22.09 -26.13 -11.28
C GLU A 176 23.03 -27.21 -10.74
N MET A 177 23.35 -27.14 -9.45
CA MET A 177 24.31 -28.03 -8.82
C MET A 177 23.80 -29.47 -8.72
N LEU A 178 22.53 -29.67 -8.38
CA LEU A 178 21.96 -31.01 -8.28
C LEU A 178 21.84 -31.71 -9.65
N LYS A 179 21.71 -30.98 -10.76
CA LYS A 179 21.70 -31.56 -12.11
C LYS A 179 23.04 -32.19 -12.49
N ASN A 180 24.15 -31.62 -12.03
CA ASN A 180 25.49 -32.15 -12.33
C ASN A 180 25.76 -33.52 -11.67
N TYR A 181 25.01 -33.88 -10.63
CA TYR A 181 25.03 -35.21 -10.02
C TYR A 181 24.11 -36.22 -10.73
N HIS A 182 23.24 -35.76 -11.64
CA HIS A 182 22.27 -36.56 -12.38
C HIS A 182 22.72 -36.80 -13.83
N ASN A 183 23.69 -37.69 -14.01
CA ASN A 183 23.97 -38.32 -15.30
C ASN A 183 23.55 -39.80 -15.36
N THR A 184 22.73 -40.28 -14.41
CA THR A 184 22.23 -41.66 -14.43
C THR A 184 20.72 -41.67 -14.18
N MET A 185 20.00 -42.17 -15.19
CA MET A 185 18.56 -42.35 -15.20
C MET A 185 18.06 -43.07 -13.94
N GLU A 186 17.22 -42.43 -13.12
CA GLU A 186 16.20 -43.12 -12.31
C GLU A 186 15.13 -42.15 -11.77
N SER A 187 13.87 -42.52 -12.01
CA SER A 187 12.66 -41.73 -11.77
C SER A 187 12.07 -41.93 -10.36
N SER A 188 12.92 -41.79 -9.34
CA SER A 188 12.57 -41.73 -7.91
C SER A 188 13.28 -40.55 -7.18
N ALA A 189 13.69 -39.54 -7.96
CA ALA A 189 14.78 -38.62 -7.62
C ALA A 189 14.51 -37.57 -6.52
N ASN A 190 13.27 -37.26 -6.13
CA ASN A 190 13.02 -36.11 -5.23
C ASN A 190 13.50 -36.34 -3.78
N SER A 191 13.04 -37.40 -3.10
CA SER A 191 13.40 -37.65 -1.68
C SER A 191 14.89 -37.95 -1.46
N MET A 192 15.56 -38.49 -2.48
CA MET A 192 16.98 -38.85 -2.42
C MET A 192 17.90 -37.65 -2.77
N ASN A 193 17.37 -36.61 -3.42
CA ASN A 193 18.05 -35.34 -3.65
C ASN A 193 17.94 -34.41 -2.44
N GLU A 194 16.79 -34.46 -1.78
CA GLU A 194 16.43 -33.76 -0.54
C GLU A 194 17.44 -34.04 0.58
N SER A 195 17.63 -35.32 0.94
CA SER A 195 18.61 -35.73 1.96
C SER A 195 20.05 -35.34 1.61
N LYS A 196 20.44 -35.39 0.32
CA LYS A 196 21.80 -35.02 -0.10
C LYS A 196 22.07 -33.53 0.03
N TRP A 197 21.08 -32.69 -0.26
CA TRP A 197 21.22 -31.25 -0.09
C TRP A 197 21.37 -30.88 1.39
N GLN A 198 20.61 -31.52 2.28
CA GLN A 198 20.76 -31.31 3.72
C GLN A 198 22.17 -31.64 4.21
N ASP A 199 22.74 -32.77 3.78
CA ASP A 199 24.11 -33.15 4.12
C ASP A 199 25.14 -32.11 3.63
N ILE A 200 24.96 -31.62 2.40
CA ILE A 200 25.81 -30.58 1.80
C ILE A 200 25.68 -29.25 2.56
N ALA A 201 24.45 -28.84 2.87
CA ALA A 201 24.15 -27.63 3.61
C ALA A 201 24.80 -27.65 5.01
N GLU A 202 24.65 -28.76 5.74
CA GLU A 202 25.25 -28.95 7.06
C GLU A 202 26.78 -28.97 6.99
N GLU A 203 27.36 -29.56 5.96
CA GLU A 203 28.81 -29.52 5.75
C GLU A 203 29.31 -28.10 5.44
N ILE A 204 28.63 -27.34 4.58
CA ILE A 204 28.95 -25.92 4.32
C ILE A 204 28.90 -25.12 5.62
N LYS A 205 27.82 -25.26 6.40
CA LYS A 205 27.68 -24.59 7.71
C LYS A 205 28.83 -25.00 8.64
N ARG A 206 29.20 -26.28 8.70
CA ARG A 206 30.30 -26.78 9.54
C ARG A 206 31.63 -26.14 9.16
N ILE A 207 31.92 -26.02 7.87
CA ILE A 207 33.15 -25.38 7.37
C ILE A 207 33.17 -23.90 7.76
N PHE A 208 32.11 -23.14 7.45
CA PHE A 208 32.01 -21.73 7.82
C PHE A 208 32.13 -21.53 9.33
N LYS A 209 31.38 -22.29 10.14
CA LYS A 209 31.39 -22.20 11.60
C LYS A 209 32.80 -22.40 12.16
N THR A 210 33.53 -23.39 11.66
CA THR A 210 34.88 -23.73 12.16
C THR A 210 35.92 -22.70 11.71
N ALA A 211 35.93 -22.36 10.42
CA ALA A 211 36.89 -21.43 9.84
C ALA A 211 36.74 -20.01 10.41
N VAL A 212 35.51 -19.50 10.51
CA VAL A 212 35.23 -18.16 11.05
C VAL A 212 35.61 -18.06 12.52
N LYS A 213 35.36 -19.10 13.32
CA LYS A 213 35.83 -19.13 14.72
C LYS A 213 37.34 -19.06 14.81
N LEU A 214 38.05 -19.85 14.01
CA LEU A 214 39.51 -19.83 13.98
C LEU A 214 40.06 -18.44 13.60
N LEU A 215 39.44 -17.78 12.61
CA LEU A 215 39.81 -16.43 12.19
C LEU A 215 39.55 -15.39 13.28
N TYR A 216 38.44 -15.52 14.00
CA TYR A 216 38.07 -14.64 15.10
C TYR A 216 39.02 -14.79 16.30
N GLU A 217 39.32 -16.03 16.70
CA GLU A 217 40.26 -16.33 17.79
C GLU A 217 41.67 -15.80 17.51
N LYS A 218 42.08 -15.79 16.23
CA LYS A 218 43.36 -15.23 15.77
C LYS A 218 43.34 -13.71 15.58
N GLY A 219 42.22 -13.05 15.80
CA GLY A 219 42.07 -11.60 15.57
C GLY A 219 42.18 -11.18 14.10
N LYS A 220 42.09 -12.12 13.16
CA LYS A 220 42.12 -11.85 11.71
C LYS A 220 40.77 -11.37 11.18
N MET A 221 39.68 -11.70 11.87
CA MET A 221 38.32 -11.27 11.53
C MET A 221 37.71 -10.49 12.70
N LYS A 222 37.06 -9.36 12.40
CA LYS A 222 36.40 -8.53 13.43
C LYS A 222 35.14 -9.21 13.94
N HIS A 223 34.71 -8.86 15.16
CA HIS A 223 33.46 -9.37 15.75
C HIS A 223 32.24 -9.14 14.84
N SER A 224 32.11 -7.96 14.22
CA SER A 224 31.00 -7.65 13.32
C SER A 224 31.00 -8.51 12.04
N GLN A 225 32.17 -8.92 11.55
CA GLN A 225 32.30 -9.81 10.40
C GLN A 225 31.96 -11.25 10.80
N ALA A 226 32.55 -11.73 11.91
CA ALA A 226 32.29 -13.07 12.42
C ALA A 226 30.81 -13.30 12.75
N LYS A 227 30.14 -12.29 13.34
CA LYS A 227 28.69 -12.34 13.65
C LYS A 227 27.85 -12.70 12.42
N ARG A 228 28.15 -12.13 11.24
CA ARG A 228 27.40 -12.38 9.99
C ARG A 228 27.36 -13.85 9.59
N TYR A 229 28.38 -14.63 9.96
CA TYR A 229 28.52 -16.04 9.61
C TYR A 229 28.17 -16.99 10.77
N LEU A 230 28.05 -16.46 12.00
CA LEU A 230 27.85 -17.27 13.20
C LEU A 230 26.47 -17.08 13.85
N SER A 231 25.67 -16.12 13.39
CA SER A 231 24.34 -15.84 13.95
C SER A 231 23.24 -16.61 13.21
N SER A 232 22.26 -17.12 13.98
CA SER A 232 21.06 -17.75 13.44
C SER A 232 20.13 -16.72 12.79
N ALA A 233 19.13 -17.20 12.03
CA ALA A 233 18.15 -16.33 11.37
C ALA A 233 17.35 -15.48 12.37
N ILE A 234 17.03 -16.03 13.54
CA ILE A 234 16.28 -15.31 14.58
C ILE A 234 17.12 -14.21 15.23
N GLU A 235 18.43 -14.39 15.41
CA GLU A 235 19.30 -13.39 16.04
C GLU A 235 19.42 -12.10 15.21
N ASP A 236 20.01 -12.15 14.02
CA ASP A 236 19.26 -11.84 12.81
C ASP A 236 18.20 -10.74 12.87
N GLU A 237 16.99 -11.25 12.78
CA GLU A 237 15.75 -10.51 12.72
C GLU A 237 15.51 -9.70 14.00
N PHE A 238 15.87 -10.22 15.17
CA PHE A 238 15.75 -9.51 16.43
C PHE A 238 16.70 -8.30 16.50
N ASP A 239 17.96 -8.45 16.10
CA ASP A 239 18.93 -7.35 16.08
C ASP A 239 18.48 -6.26 15.09
N PHE A 240 18.00 -6.64 13.92
CA PHE A 240 17.49 -5.70 12.93
C PHE A 240 16.20 -4.99 13.37
N ALA A 241 15.23 -5.75 13.91
CA ALA A 241 13.92 -5.23 14.29
C ALA A 241 13.94 -4.43 15.59
N LEU A 242 14.84 -4.72 16.53
CA LEU A 242 14.84 -4.15 17.87
C LEU A 242 16.09 -3.33 18.20
N GLY A 243 17.27 -3.73 17.71
CA GLY A 243 18.56 -3.26 18.22
C GLY A 243 18.87 -1.77 18.00
N LYS A 244 18.31 -1.14 16.96
CA LYS A 244 18.58 0.28 16.61
C LYS A 244 17.30 1.11 16.42
N GLN A 245 16.23 0.74 17.12
CA GLN A 245 14.94 1.44 17.00
C GLN A 245 14.72 2.46 18.10
N THR A 246 13.87 3.45 17.83
CA THR A 246 13.47 4.44 18.84
C THR A 246 12.49 3.83 19.86
N PRO A 247 12.46 4.30 21.12
CA PRO A 247 11.51 3.81 22.11
C PRO A 247 10.04 3.95 21.70
N ALA A 248 9.70 4.98 20.90
CA ALA A 248 8.35 5.18 20.38
C ALA A 248 7.99 4.10 19.34
N PHE A 249 8.96 3.73 18.49
CA PHE A 249 8.79 2.68 17.50
C PHE A 249 8.59 1.31 18.16
N LEU A 250 9.39 0.99 19.19
CA LEU A 250 9.34 -0.29 19.89
C LEU A 250 8.00 -0.60 20.57
N LYS A 251 7.12 0.39 20.76
CA LYS A 251 5.72 0.19 21.20
C LYS A 251 4.87 -0.58 20.18
N LYS A 252 5.32 -0.65 18.92
CA LYS A 252 4.70 -1.42 17.83
C LYS A 252 5.23 -2.87 17.74
N CYS A 253 6.12 -3.26 18.64
CA CYS A 253 6.76 -4.58 18.66
C CYS A 253 6.35 -5.34 19.93
N VAL A 254 6.24 -6.67 19.81
CA VAL A 254 5.94 -7.56 20.95
C VAL A 254 6.81 -8.80 20.89
N CYS A 255 7.24 -9.32 22.03
CA CYS A 255 7.93 -10.61 22.12
C CYS A 255 7.23 -11.56 23.10
N TYR A 256 7.04 -12.80 22.68
CA TYR A 256 6.55 -13.89 23.50
C TYR A 256 7.67 -14.93 23.66
N ILE A 257 8.01 -15.22 24.90
CA ILE A 257 9.10 -16.13 25.27
C ILE A 257 8.51 -17.34 25.97
N ARG A 258 8.68 -18.53 25.39
CA ARG A 258 8.40 -19.80 26.06
C ARG A 258 9.67 -20.31 26.71
N LYS A 259 9.64 -20.47 28.04
CA LYS A 259 10.68 -21.18 28.79
C LYS A 259 10.17 -22.55 29.21
N ILE A 260 10.98 -23.59 29.02
CA ILE A 260 10.70 -24.92 29.53
C ILE A 260 11.55 -25.16 30.78
N ALA A 261 10.91 -25.34 31.93
CA ALA A 261 11.61 -25.50 33.19
C ALA A 261 12.38 -26.83 33.26
N ASN A 262 13.66 -26.76 33.65
CA ASN A 262 14.58 -27.90 33.77
C ASN A 262 14.70 -28.75 32.49
N ILE A 263 14.64 -28.11 31.31
CA ILE A 263 14.68 -28.77 29.99
C ILE A 263 15.89 -29.71 29.83
N GLU A 264 17.03 -29.39 30.45
CA GLU A 264 18.27 -30.18 30.43
C GLU A 264 18.11 -31.60 31.01
N ARG A 265 17.12 -31.84 31.87
CA ARG A 265 16.86 -33.17 32.42
C ARG A 265 16.27 -34.14 31.39
N PHE A 266 15.70 -33.61 30.32
CA PHE A 266 14.94 -34.35 29.34
C PHE A 266 15.69 -34.55 28.00
N VAL A 267 16.98 -34.21 27.93
CA VAL A 267 17.82 -34.33 26.72
C VAL A 267 17.86 -35.75 26.14
N LYS A 268 17.62 -36.77 26.97
CA LYS A 268 17.60 -38.18 26.52
C LYS A 268 16.27 -38.60 25.89
N ILE A 269 15.22 -37.78 25.99
CA ILE A 269 13.90 -38.03 25.42
C ILE A 269 13.94 -37.52 23.97
N PRO A 270 13.79 -38.39 22.96
CA PRO A 270 13.89 -38.00 21.54
C PRO A 270 12.94 -36.87 21.15
N GLU A 271 11.73 -36.85 21.72
CA GLU A 271 10.71 -35.83 21.43
C GLU A 271 11.15 -34.40 21.82
N MET A 272 12.13 -34.27 22.72
CA MET A 272 12.64 -32.98 23.18
C MET A 272 13.56 -32.28 22.18
N GLU A 273 14.09 -32.99 21.19
CA GLU A 273 14.94 -32.44 20.12
C GLU A 273 14.24 -31.33 19.32
N LYS A 274 12.91 -31.34 19.30
CA LYS A 274 12.08 -30.27 18.71
C LYS A 274 12.24 -28.93 19.43
N TYR A 275 12.48 -28.97 20.74
CA TYR A 275 12.47 -27.79 21.61
C TYR A 275 13.86 -27.34 22.06
N MET A 276 14.92 -28.07 21.72
CA MET A 276 16.29 -27.72 22.12
C MET A 276 17.33 -28.14 21.11
N ASP A 277 18.38 -27.34 20.97
CA ASP A 277 19.55 -27.72 20.16
C ASP A 277 20.32 -28.83 20.87
N VAL A 278 20.51 -29.96 20.18
CA VAL A 278 21.20 -31.14 20.70
C VAL A 278 22.42 -31.46 19.85
N THR A 279 23.44 -32.00 20.50
CA THR A 279 24.65 -32.52 19.85
C THR A 279 24.92 -33.94 20.34
N TYR A 280 25.48 -34.76 19.45
CA TYR A 280 25.88 -36.13 19.78
C TYR A 280 27.40 -36.21 19.93
N THR A 281 27.88 -36.32 21.17
CA THR A 281 29.31 -36.39 21.48
C THR A 281 29.61 -37.60 22.35
N ALA A 282 30.63 -38.39 21.98
CA ALA A 282 31.10 -39.55 22.75
C ALA A 282 29.98 -40.54 23.15
N GLY A 283 29.03 -40.79 22.26
CA GLY A 283 27.94 -41.75 22.48
C GLY A 283 26.78 -41.22 23.35
N LYS A 284 26.76 -39.93 23.69
CA LYS A 284 25.72 -39.31 24.52
C LYS A 284 25.11 -38.09 23.83
N PHE A 285 23.79 -38.00 23.92
CA PHE A 285 23.06 -36.77 23.60
C PHE A 285 23.28 -35.75 24.71
N MET A 286 23.67 -34.54 24.32
CA MET A 286 23.79 -33.40 25.21
C MET A 286 23.22 -32.15 24.53
N ARG A 287 22.72 -31.19 25.32
CA ARG A 287 22.32 -29.88 24.79
C ARG A 287 23.56 -29.19 24.22
N ASP A 288 23.44 -28.59 23.03
CA ASP A 288 24.53 -27.83 22.42
C ASP A 288 24.90 -26.64 23.34
N PRO A 289 26.12 -26.61 23.92
CA PRO A 289 26.52 -25.56 24.84
C PRO A 289 26.68 -24.20 24.17
N GLU A 290 27.09 -24.16 22.90
CA GLU A 290 27.28 -22.91 22.16
C GLU A 290 25.94 -22.31 21.75
N ALA A 291 25.02 -23.13 21.24
CA ALA A 291 23.67 -22.67 20.92
C ALA A 291 22.95 -22.17 22.18
N LEU A 292 23.12 -22.85 23.32
CA LEU A 292 22.60 -22.42 24.61
C LEU A 292 23.17 -21.05 25.03
N GLU A 293 24.48 -20.86 24.93
CA GLU A 293 25.11 -19.58 25.29
C GLU A 293 24.54 -18.42 24.45
N LYS A 294 24.39 -18.63 23.13
CA LYS A 294 23.81 -17.63 22.23
C LYS A 294 22.33 -17.38 22.52
N LEU A 295 21.57 -18.42 22.85
CA LEU A 295 20.18 -18.28 23.28
C LEU A 295 20.07 -17.43 24.54
N ILE A 296 20.92 -17.68 25.54
CA ILE A 296 20.95 -16.90 26.79
C ILE A 296 21.27 -15.44 26.48
N LYS A 297 22.28 -15.16 25.65
CA LYS A 297 22.61 -13.79 25.22
C LYS A 297 21.45 -13.09 24.52
N LEU A 298 20.73 -13.79 23.64
CA LEU A 298 19.58 -13.20 22.94
C LEU A 298 18.38 -12.98 23.89
N ARG A 299 17.99 -14.03 24.63
CA ARG A 299 16.77 -14.10 25.44
C ARG A 299 16.88 -13.36 26.77
N ASP A 300 17.99 -13.54 27.47
CA ASP A 300 18.17 -13.16 28.86
C ASP A 300 19.08 -11.92 29.04
N GLU A 301 19.80 -11.49 27.99
CA GLU A 301 20.62 -10.27 28.02
C GLU A 301 20.10 -9.20 27.05
N PHE A 302 20.01 -9.52 25.75
CA PHE A 302 19.63 -8.56 24.71
C PHE A 302 18.19 -8.07 24.87
N ILE A 303 17.19 -8.97 24.90
CA ILE A 303 15.78 -8.56 25.04
C ILE A 303 15.55 -7.73 26.31
N PRO A 304 16.02 -8.14 27.51
CA PRO A 304 15.89 -7.33 28.72
C PRO A 304 16.58 -5.97 28.62
N THR A 305 17.71 -5.87 27.92
CA THR A 305 18.38 -4.57 27.67
C THR A 305 17.51 -3.64 26.82
N ILE A 306 16.83 -4.17 25.80
CA ILE A 306 15.87 -3.40 25.01
C ILE A 306 14.65 -3.00 25.87
N VAL A 307 14.13 -3.90 26.70
CA VAL A 307 13.02 -3.60 27.63
C VAL A 307 13.41 -2.49 28.61
N ALA A 308 14.62 -2.52 29.18
CA ALA A 308 15.07 -1.50 30.14
C ALA A 308 15.25 -0.11 29.50
N SER A 309 15.59 -0.05 28.21
CA SER A 309 15.80 1.19 27.46
C SER A 309 14.56 1.67 26.70
N SER A 310 13.47 0.91 26.72
CA SER A 310 12.24 1.20 25.96
C SER A 310 10.97 0.76 26.69
N ASN A 311 9.84 0.73 26.00
CA ASN A 311 8.60 0.12 26.48
C ASN A 311 8.19 -1.06 25.59
N LEU A 312 9.17 -1.87 25.17
CA LEU A 312 8.93 -3.11 24.44
C LEU A 312 8.07 -4.05 25.29
N ARG A 313 6.99 -4.58 24.72
CA ARG A 313 6.14 -5.56 25.39
C ARG A 313 6.79 -6.94 25.29
N VAL A 314 7.07 -7.55 26.44
CA VAL A 314 7.67 -8.89 26.51
C VAL A 314 6.94 -9.72 27.55
N TYR A 315 6.50 -10.90 27.14
CA TYR A 315 5.84 -11.86 28.01
C TYR A 315 6.65 -13.16 28.05
N THR A 316 6.97 -13.62 29.25
CA THR A 316 7.68 -14.89 29.46
C THR A 316 6.78 -15.87 30.17
N SER A 317 6.47 -16.98 29.50
CA SER A 317 5.67 -18.08 30.05
C SER A 317 6.59 -19.24 30.40
N ILE A 318 6.49 -19.74 31.63
CA ILE A 318 7.24 -20.91 32.08
C ILE A 318 6.32 -22.12 32.04
N THR A 319 6.75 -23.14 31.31
CA THR A 319 6.05 -24.41 31.13
C THR A 319 6.83 -25.52 31.84
N HIS A 320 6.14 -26.56 32.28
CA HIS A 320 6.74 -27.66 33.01
C HIS A 320 6.51 -28.97 32.27
N CYS A 321 7.59 -29.69 31.98
CA CYS A 321 7.52 -31.02 31.37
C CYS A 321 6.91 -32.05 32.33
N ASP A 322 6.26 -33.05 31.74
CA ASP A 322 5.99 -34.32 32.41
C ASP A 322 7.30 -35.08 32.66
N MET A 323 7.43 -35.69 33.84
CA MET A 323 8.66 -36.35 34.26
C MET A 323 9.06 -37.55 33.37
N LYS A 324 8.09 -38.20 32.73
CA LYS A 324 8.30 -39.40 31.91
C LYS A 324 8.24 -39.10 30.42
N LEU A 325 7.30 -38.25 30.02
CA LEU A 325 7.00 -37.98 28.61
C LEU A 325 7.71 -36.72 28.07
N GLY A 326 8.36 -35.94 28.93
CA GLY A 326 8.93 -34.66 28.52
C GLY A 326 7.83 -33.63 28.24
N TYR A 327 7.96 -32.90 27.14
CA TYR A 327 7.00 -31.86 26.78
C TYR A 327 5.77 -32.48 26.09
N SER A 328 4.70 -32.69 26.86
CA SER A 328 3.49 -33.35 26.39
C SER A 328 2.55 -32.42 25.62
N GLN A 329 1.68 -33.00 24.79
CA GLN A 329 0.69 -32.25 24.02
C GLN A 329 -0.26 -31.42 24.91
N ASP A 330 -0.63 -31.93 26.09
CA ASP A 330 -1.52 -31.23 27.02
C ASP A 330 -0.87 -29.95 27.57
N VAL A 331 0.42 -30.01 27.91
CA VAL A 331 1.19 -28.84 28.35
C VAL A 331 1.32 -27.83 27.22
N GLU A 332 1.62 -28.31 26.01
CA GLU A 332 1.71 -27.47 24.82
C GLU A 332 0.38 -26.75 24.51
N ASN A 333 -0.72 -27.50 24.50
CA ASN A 333 -2.06 -26.95 24.24
C ASN A 333 -2.46 -25.89 25.26
N HIS A 334 -2.21 -26.13 26.55
CA HIS A 334 -2.52 -25.16 27.60
C HIS A 334 -1.73 -23.87 27.43
N TYR A 335 -0.44 -23.97 27.10
CA TYR A 335 0.38 -22.80 26.80
C TYR A 335 -0.13 -22.03 25.56
N ILE A 336 -0.49 -22.75 24.50
CA ILE A 336 -0.96 -22.17 23.24
C ILE A 336 -2.28 -21.42 23.42
N GLU A 337 -3.22 -21.95 24.20
CA GLU A 337 -4.49 -21.27 24.49
C GLU A 337 -4.23 -19.92 25.20
N GLY A 338 -3.34 -19.91 26.19
CA GLY A 338 -2.92 -18.70 26.88
C GLY A 338 -2.23 -17.70 25.95
N LEU A 339 -1.29 -18.18 25.14
CA LEU A 339 -0.59 -17.36 24.14
C LEU A 339 -1.57 -16.73 23.15
N GLY A 340 -2.52 -17.50 22.61
CA GLY A 340 -3.47 -17.02 21.62
C GLY A 340 -4.36 -15.91 22.15
N LYS A 341 -4.81 -16.01 23.40
CA LYS A 341 -5.57 -14.95 24.07
C LYS A 341 -4.73 -13.70 24.27
N GLN A 342 -3.52 -13.84 24.82
CA GLN A 342 -2.61 -12.72 25.09
C GLN A 342 -2.22 -12.01 23.78
N PHE A 343 -1.89 -12.77 22.73
CA PHE A 343 -1.57 -12.24 21.40
C PHE A 343 -2.72 -11.40 20.85
N TYR A 344 -3.96 -11.90 20.93
CA TYR A 344 -5.12 -11.17 20.45
C TYR A 344 -5.27 -9.83 21.19
N GLU A 345 -5.25 -9.85 22.52
CA GLU A 345 -5.38 -8.64 23.36
C GLU A 345 -4.27 -7.62 23.06
N ASP A 346 -3.01 -8.05 22.99
CA ASP A 346 -1.88 -7.18 22.68
C ASP A 346 -2.00 -6.54 21.30
N MET A 347 -2.35 -7.32 20.27
CA MET A 347 -2.49 -6.79 18.91
C MET A 347 -3.61 -5.76 18.86
N ILE A 348 -4.76 -6.02 19.45
CA ILE A 348 -5.88 -5.08 19.55
C ILE A 348 -5.41 -3.78 20.22
N ASP A 349 -4.73 -3.88 21.36
CA ASP A 349 -4.24 -2.72 22.10
C ASP A 349 -3.25 -1.88 21.29
N ILE A 350 -2.31 -2.51 20.57
CA ILE A 350 -1.36 -1.77 19.72
C ILE A 350 -2.10 -1.12 18.56
N ILE A 351 -2.98 -1.86 17.87
CA ILE A 351 -3.76 -1.36 16.74
C ILE A 351 -4.57 -0.14 17.18
N GLN A 352 -5.33 -0.25 18.27
CA GLN A 352 -6.12 0.86 18.80
C GLN A 352 -5.24 2.07 19.15
N ALA A 353 -4.12 1.86 19.84
CA ALA A 353 -3.23 2.96 20.24
C ALA A 353 -2.53 3.64 19.05
N THR A 354 -2.20 2.91 17.99
CA THR A 354 -1.39 3.41 16.87
C THR A 354 -2.24 3.91 15.71
N VAL A 355 -3.30 3.20 15.36
CA VAL A 355 -4.20 3.56 14.26
C VAL A 355 -5.04 4.77 14.66
N GLN A 356 -5.56 4.86 15.89
CA GLN A 356 -6.30 6.05 16.32
C GLN A 356 -5.45 7.33 16.36
N GLN A 357 -4.13 7.21 16.53
CA GLN A 357 -3.20 8.35 16.58
C GLN A 357 -2.74 8.82 15.20
N ASN A 358 -2.69 7.90 14.21
CA ASN A 358 -2.19 8.18 12.87
C ASN A 358 -3.30 8.54 11.87
N PHE A 359 -4.54 8.14 12.15
CA PHE A 359 -5.70 8.58 11.39
C PHE A 359 -6.31 9.81 12.06
N ASP A 360 -5.89 11.01 11.65
CA ASP A 360 -6.85 12.12 11.58
C ASP A 360 -7.98 11.59 10.70
N THR A 361 -9.05 11.14 11.33
CA THR A 361 -10.11 10.39 10.66
C THR A 361 -10.72 11.33 9.65
N GLU A 362 -10.31 11.19 8.40
CA GLU A 362 -11.00 11.81 7.31
C GLU A 362 -12.38 11.18 7.28
N THR A 363 -13.37 11.90 7.77
CA THR A 363 -14.72 11.38 8.07
C THR A 363 -15.48 10.93 6.82
N ASP A 364 -14.91 11.13 5.64
CA ASP A 364 -15.49 10.81 4.35
C ASP A 364 -14.95 9.46 3.85
N LEU A 365 -15.72 8.41 4.11
CA LEU A 365 -15.41 7.03 3.72
C LEU A 365 -15.17 6.89 2.21
N LEU A 366 -15.87 7.68 1.39
CA LEU A 366 -15.72 7.65 -0.07
C LEU A 366 -14.38 8.23 -0.49
N TYR A 367 -13.99 9.35 0.10
CA TYR A 367 -12.69 9.95 -0.20
C TYR A 367 -11.55 9.00 0.21
N ASP A 368 -11.70 8.35 1.37
CA ASP A 368 -10.76 7.36 1.85
C ASP A 368 -10.64 6.19 0.85
N GLU A 369 -11.76 5.60 0.42
CA GLU A 369 -11.81 4.53 -0.59
C GLU A 369 -11.19 4.94 -1.94
N VAL A 370 -11.49 6.15 -2.43
CA VAL A 370 -10.91 6.70 -3.68
C VAL A 370 -9.40 6.84 -3.58
N LEU A 371 -8.87 7.31 -2.45
CA LEU A 371 -7.42 7.37 -2.20
C LEU A 371 -6.79 5.97 -2.18
N GLN A 372 -7.50 4.95 -1.69
CA GLN A 372 -7.04 3.55 -1.70
C GLN A 372 -6.86 3.01 -3.11
N HIS A 373 -7.92 3.09 -3.90
CA HIS A 373 -7.91 2.60 -5.27
C HIS A 373 -6.91 3.37 -6.13
N SER A 374 -6.79 4.68 -5.88
CA SER A 374 -5.80 5.53 -6.52
C SER A 374 -4.36 5.08 -6.23
N SER A 375 -4.06 4.76 -4.97
CA SER A 375 -2.75 4.22 -4.55
C SER A 375 -2.42 2.90 -5.23
N LEU A 376 -3.38 1.97 -5.26
CA LEU A 376 -3.22 0.67 -5.89
C LEU A 376 -2.96 0.83 -7.39
N CYS A 377 -3.70 1.70 -8.09
CA CYS A 377 -3.49 1.99 -9.50
C CYS A 377 -2.11 2.58 -9.77
N LYS A 378 -1.62 3.49 -8.92
CA LYS A 378 -0.27 4.07 -9.02
C LYS A 378 0.82 3.00 -8.82
N THR A 379 0.60 2.08 -7.90
CA THR A 379 1.51 0.95 -7.65
C THR A 379 1.51 -0.01 -8.85
N TYR A 380 0.36 -0.50 -9.29
CA TYR A 380 0.26 -1.45 -10.40
C TYR A 380 0.73 -0.88 -11.74
N SER A 381 0.47 0.40 -12.02
CA SER A 381 1.00 1.07 -13.21
C SER A 381 2.53 1.19 -13.22
N SER A 382 3.19 1.20 -12.06
CA SER A 382 4.66 1.21 -11.99
C SER A 382 5.28 -0.11 -12.47
N PHE A 383 4.54 -1.21 -12.37
CA PHE A 383 4.95 -2.53 -12.84
C PHE A 383 4.47 -2.83 -14.28
N TYR A 384 3.78 -1.89 -14.94
CA TYR A 384 3.31 -2.06 -16.31
C TYR A 384 4.41 -1.69 -17.30
N GLU A 385 5.16 -2.69 -17.78
CA GLU A 385 6.25 -2.48 -18.76
C GLU A 385 5.82 -2.74 -20.22
N TYR A 386 4.79 -3.57 -20.44
CA TYR A 386 4.42 -4.05 -21.77
C TYR A 386 3.19 -3.34 -22.35
N ARG A 387 3.33 -2.67 -23.50
CA ARG A 387 2.21 -2.04 -24.22
C ARG A 387 1.40 -3.08 -24.98
N CYS A 388 0.12 -3.23 -24.66
CA CYS A 388 -0.80 -4.12 -25.38
C CYS A 388 -1.86 -3.33 -26.17
N GLU A 389 -2.40 -3.94 -27.24
CA GLU A 389 -3.47 -3.35 -28.05
C GLU A 389 -4.73 -3.06 -27.23
N ALA A 390 -5.00 -3.86 -26.20
CA ALA A 390 -6.14 -3.69 -25.31
C ALA A 390 -6.17 -2.31 -24.64
N LEU A 391 -5.02 -1.68 -24.39
CA LEU A 391 -4.95 -0.31 -23.85
C LEU A 391 -5.62 0.71 -24.79
N ASN A 392 -5.43 0.57 -26.10
CA ASN A 392 -6.04 1.45 -27.10
C ASN A 392 -7.55 1.23 -27.21
N ILE A 393 -8.01 -0.02 -27.03
CA ILE A 393 -9.43 -0.36 -27.02
C ILE A 393 -10.11 0.28 -25.81
N VAL A 394 -9.50 0.17 -24.62
CA VAL A 394 -10.00 0.79 -23.39
C VAL A 394 -9.98 2.32 -23.51
N HIS A 395 -8.93 2.91 -24.09
CA HIS A 395 -8.85 4.35 -24.32
C HIS A 395 -10.05 4.85 -25.16
N LYS A 396 -10.31 4.22 -26.32
CA LYS A 396 -11.45 4.58 -27.18
C LYS A 396 -12.80 4.45 -26.47
N TYR A 397 -12.94 3.48 -25.57
CA TYR A 397 -14.15 3.26 -24.80
C TYR A 397 -14.38 4.33 -23.71
N ILE A 398 -13.31 4.87 -23.12
CA ILE A 398 -13.40 5.89 -22.04
C ILE A 398 -13.77 7.27 -22.61
N LEU A 399 -13.40 7.57 -23.86
CA LEU A 399 -13.64 8.88 -24.45
C LEU A 399 -15.15 9.13 -24.71
N PRO A 400 -15.62 10.38 -24.60
CA PRO A 400 -17.01 10.73 -24.88
C PRO A 400 -17.41 10.37 -26.32
N SER A 401 -18.45 9.56 -26.48
CA SER A 401 -19.05 9.23 -27.78
C SER A 401 -20.41 9.92 -27.93
N LYS A 402 -20.77 10.32 -29.15
CA LYS A 402 -22.05 11.00 -29.47
C LYS A 402 -23.31 10.20 -29.08
N VAL A 403 -23.16 8.89 -28.88
CA VAL A 403 -24.27 7.96 -28.55
C VAL A 403 -24.17 7.46 -27.10
N GLY A 404 -23.10 7.82 -26.37
CA GLY A 404 -22.77 7.20 -25.08
C GLY A 404 -22.36 5.73 -25.22
N HIS A 405 -21.62 5.21 -24.24
CA HIS A 405 -21.32 3.78 -24.14
C HIS A 405 -22.23 3.16 -23.06
N ILE A 406 -23.23 2.40 -23.49
CA ILE A 406 -24.30 1.87 -22.61
C ILE A 406 -23.92 0.50 -22.01
N ASN A 407 -22.96 -0.22 -22.61
CA ASN A 407 -22.60 -1.59 -22.22
C ASN A 407 -21.30 -1.63 -21.42
N PRO A 408 -21.21 -2.39 -20.31
CA PRO A 408 -19.99 -2.49 -19.51
C PRO A 408 -18.83 -3.11 -20.31
N LEU A 409 -17.64 -2.53 -20.17
CA LEU A 409 -16.42 -3.07 -20.77
C LEU A 409 -15.90 -4.27 -19.95
N ILE A 410 -15.72 -5.41 -20.60
CA ILE A 410 -15.19 -6.63 -19.97
C ILE A 410 -13.74 -6.85 -20.42
N ILE A 411 -12.81 -6.87 -19.46
CA ILE A 411 -11.41 -7.29 -19.69
C ILE A 411 -11.26 -8.73 -19.21
N TYR A 412 -11.02 -9.65 -20.14
CA TYR A 412 -10.88 -11.08 -19.86
C TYR A 412 -9.50 -11.61 -20.28
N GLY A 413 -9.09 -12.72 -19.68
CA GLY A 413 -7.80 -13.37 -19.92
C GLY A 413 -7.47 -14.37 -18.80
N GLY A 414 -6.53 -15.29 -19.05
CA GLY A 414 -6.12 -16.32 -18.07
C GLY A 414 -5.53 -15.74 -16.77
N PRO A 415 -5.28 -16.58 -15.75
CA PRO A 415 -4.57 -16.16 -14.53
C PRO A 415 -3.21 -15.53 -14.89
N CYS A 416 -2.80 -14.50 -14.14
CA CYS A 416 -1.50 -13.84 -14.30
C CYS A 416 -1.22 -13.20 -15.67
N THR A 417 -2.22 -13.00 -16.53
CA THR A 417 -2.04 -12.33 -17.84
C THR A 417 -1.93 -10.79 -17.74
N GLY A 418 -1.74 -10.23 -16.55
CA GLY A 418 -1.52 -8.79 -16.37
C GLY A 418 -2.77 -7.89 -16.42
N LYS A 419 -3.99 -8.45 -16.30
CA LYS A 419 -5.26 -7.67 -16.31
C LYS A 419 -5.26 -6.51 -15.30
N THR A 420 -4.81 -6.78 -14.06
CA THR A 420 -4.73 -5.78 -12.99
C THR A 420 -3.70 -4.68 -13.30
N LEU A 421 -2.57 -5.04 -13.91
CA LEU A 421 -1.54 -4.08 -14.32
C LEU A 421 -2.06 -3.18 -15.45
N LEU A 422 -2.79 -3.76 -16.42
CA LEU A 422 -3.45 -3.02 -17.50
C LEU A 422 -4.45 -2.00 -16.93
N LEU A 423 -5.30 -2.40 -15.98
CA LEU A 423 -6.27 -1.49 -15.34
C LEU A 423 -5.59 -0.38 -14.53
N GLY A 424 -4.48 -0.68 -13.85
CA GLY A 424 -3.67 0.33 -13.17
C GLY A 424 -3.12 1.38 -14.14
N GLU A 425 -2.60 0.95 -15.29
CA GLU A 425 -2.11 1.85 -16.34
C GLU A 425 -3.24 2.66 -17.00
N VAL A 426 -4.41 2.06 -17.21
CA VAL A 426 -5.62 2.77 -17.69
C VAL A 426 -6.00 3.88 -16.70
N ALA A 427 -6.11 3.58 -15.41
CA ALA A 427 -6.49 4.57 -14.40
C ALA A 427 -5.50 5.75 -14.37
N LYS A 428 -4.20 5.48 -14.50
CA LYS A 428 -3.13 6.50 -14.59
C LYS A 428 -3.28 7.45 -15.77
N LYS A 429 -3.76 6.95 -16.92
CA LYS A 429 -3.87 7.72 -18.17
C LYS A 429 -5.26 8.33 -18.40
N ALA A 430 -6.30 7.76 -17.82
CA ALA A 430 -7.69 8.13 -18.07
C ALA A 430 -7.96 9.63 -17.88
N TYR A 431 -7.43 10.22 -16.80
CA TYR A 431 -7.58 11.66 -16.55
C TYR A 431 -6.98 12.52 -17.68
N MET A 432 -5.79 12.16 -18.16
CA MET A 432 -5.15 12.88 -19.28
C MET A 432 -5.94 12.71 -20.57
N TRP A 433 -6.39 11.49 -20.87
CA TRP A 433 -7.21 11.22 -22.06
C TRP A 433 -8.48 12.07 -22.09
N LEU A 434 -9.14 12.21 -20.94
CA LEU A 434 -10.35 13.03 -20.80
C LEU A 434 -10.05 14.53 -20.88
N GLN A 435 -8.92 15.00 -20.35
CA GLN A 435 -8.49 16.40 -20.46
C GLN A 435 -8.10 16.80 -21.89
N GLU A 436 -7.42 15.92 -22.63
CA GLU A 436 -7.02 16.15 -24.02
C GLU A 436 -8.24 16.37 -24.93
N GLU A 437 -9.32 15.61 -24.72
CA GLU A 437 -10.55 15.72 -25.51
C GLU A 437 -11.48 16.86 -25.04
N MET A 438 -11.58 17.14 -23.73
CA MET A 438 -12.52 18.16 -23.21
C MET A 438 -11.92 19.57 -23.10
N GLY A 439 -10.59 19.69 -23.06
CA GLY A 439 -9.86 20.96 -22.96
C GLY A 439 -9.40 21.31 -21.52
N PRO A 440 -8.43 22.23 -21.37
CA PRO A 440 -7.76 22.51 -20.09
C PRO A 440 -8.60 23.26 -19.05
N GLU A 441 -9.78 23.78 -19.41
CA GLU A 441 -10.69 24.50 -18.49
C GLU A 441 -11.87 23.64 -18.00
N SER A 442 -12.03 22.41 -18.49
CA SER A 442 -13.08 21.49 -18.05
C SER A 442 -12.47 20.40 -17.17
N ASP A 443 -12.55 20.58 -15.86
CA ASP A 443 -12.45 19.43 -14.97
C ASP A 443 -13.64 18.51 -15.30
N PRO A 444 -13.43 17.21 -15.58
CA PRO A 444 -14.52 16.25 -15.70
C PRO A 444 -15.12 16.06 -14.31
N VAL A 445 -16.08 16.92 -13.94
CA VAL A 445 -16.73 16.89 -12.63
C VAL A 445 -18.01 16.07 -12.74
N CYS A 446 -17.92 14.77 -12.43
CA CYS A 446 -19.05 14.12 -11.77
C CYS A 446 -18.99 14.53 -10.30
N GLY A 447 -20.05 15.18 -9.83
CA GLY A 447 -20.13 15.59 -8.43
C GLY A 447 -20.01 14.39 -7.47
N PRO A 448 -19.31 14.52 -6.34
CA PRO A 448 -19.09 13.42 -5.40
C PRO A 448 -20.41 12.83 -4.83
N LYS A 449 -21.47 13.62 -4.70
CA LYS A 449 -22.79 13.12 -4.24
C LYS A 449 -23.51 12.34 -5.35
N LEU A 450 -23.46 12.81 -6.59
CA LEU A 450 -24.00 12.09 -7.75
C LEU A 450 -23.34 10.72 -7.88
N LEU A 451 -22.01 10.68 -7.83
CA LEU A 451 -21.24 9.43 -7.99
C LEU A 451 -21.51 8.44 -6.85
N SER A 452 -21.46 8.91 -5.60
CA SER A 452 -21.68 8.05 -4.43
C SER A 452 -23.09 7.48 -4.35
N ARG A 453 -24.11 8.29 -4.65
CA ARG A 453 -25.50 7.84 -4.67
C ARG A 453 -25.77 6.89 -5.83
N ALA A 454 -25.21 7.15 -7.02
CA ALA A 454 -25.35 6.26 -8.16
C ALA A 454 -24.78 4.87 -7.86
N LEU A 455 -23.55 4.81 -7.32
CA LEU A 455 -22.91 3.55 -6.92
C LEU A 455 -23.65 2.86 -5.77
N GLY A 456 -24.16 3.61 -4.80
CA GLY A 456 -24.98 3.09 -3.71
C GLY A 456 -26.26 2.42 -4.20
N TYR A 457 -26.99 3.06 -5.12
CA TYR A 457 -28.22 2.49 -5.68
C TYR A 457 -27.94 1.26 -6.56
N ILE A 458 -26.87 1.29 -7.36
CA ILE A 458 -26.45 0.14 -8.18
C ILE A 458 -26.09 -1.06 -7.31
N THR A 459 -25.35 -0.85 -6.22
CA THR A 459 -24.88 -1.94 -5.32
C THR A 459 -25.99 -2.49 -4.43
N MET A 460 -27.00 -1.68 -4.07
CA MET A 460 -28.18 -2.14 -3.33
C MET A 460 -29.15 -2.96 -4.20
N SER A 461 -29.12 -2.80 -5.52
CA SER A 461 -29.95 -3.61 -6.42
C SER A 461 -29.32 -4.98 -6.67
N LYS A 462 -30.04 -6.05 -6.29
CA LYS A 462 -29.63 -7.44 -6.48
C LYS A 462 -29.42 -7.82 -7.96
N SER A 463 -30.00 -7.05 -8.89
CA SER A 463 -29.99 -7.32 -10.33
C SER A 463 -29.40 -6.16 -11.15
N GLY A 464 -28.83 -5.14 -10.49
CA GLY A 464 -28.50 -3.86 -11.12
C GLY A 464 -29.72 -2.96 -11.32
N LEU A 465 -29.49 -1.72 -11.75
CA LEU A 465 -30.55 -0.77 -12.11
C LEU A 465 -30.39 -0.42 -13.59
N SER A 466 -31.49 -0.30 -14.31
CA SER A 466 -31.48 0.31 -15.63
C SER A 466 -31.20 1.81 -15.53
N GLU A 467 -30.75 2.43 -16.62
CA GLU A 467 -30.47 3.87 -16.68
C GLU A 467 -31.69 4.70 -16.24
N MET A 468 -32.89 4.39 -16.75
CA MET A 468 -34.12 5.10 -16.38
C MET A 468 -34.44 4.96 -14.88
N GLU A 469 -34.23 3.77 -14.28
CA GLU A 469 -34.46 3.58 -12.85
C GLU A 469 -33.43 4.31 -12.00
N LEU A 470 -32.17 4.35 -12.45
CA LEU A 470 -31.11 5.06 -11.76
C LEU A 470 -31.31 6.57 -11.86
N GLU A 471 -31.68 7.09 -13.03
CA GLU A 471 -32.01 8.49 -13.25
C GLU A 471 -33.22 8.91 -12.40
N ASP A 472 -34.29 8.12 -12.37
CA ASP A 472 -35.47 8.41 -11.56
C ASP A 472 -35.12 8.46 -10.07
N ILE A 473 -34.33 7.50 -9.58
CA ILE A 473 -33.96 7.45 -8.16
C ILE A 473 -32.98 8.60 -7.81
N LEU A 474 -32.03 8.93 -8.68
CA LEU A 474 -31.10 10.05 -8.48
C LEU A 474 -31.79 11.40 -8.58
N ALA A 475 -32.78 11.55 -9.46
CA ALA A 475 -33.58 12.77 -9.59
C ALA A 475 -34.45 13.04 -8.35
N LEU A 476 -34.75 12.00 -7.58
CA LEU A 476 -35.46 12.10 -6.29
C LEU A 476 -34.54 12.37 -5.09
N ASP A 477 -33.21 12.27 -5.26
CA ASP A 477 -32.26 12.61 -4.21
C ASP A 477 -31.93 14.11 -4.26
N ASN A 478 -32.55 14.88 -3.36
CA ASN A 478 -32.35 16.33 -3.25
C ASN A 478 -30.89 16.73 -3.10
N SER A 479 -30.03 15.91 -2.48
CA SER A 479 -28.61 16.20 -2.31
C SER A 479 -27.84 16.06 -3.63
N VAL A 480 -28.22 15.08 -4.47
CA VAL A 480 -27.70 14.89 -5.83
C VAL A 480 -28.19 16.01 -6.73
N MET A 481 -29.47 16.36 -6.65
CA MET A 481 -30.05 17.44 -7.45
C MET A 481 -29.49 18.81 -7.07
N ASP A 482 -29.20 19.07 -5.79
CA ASP A 482 -28.53 20.31 -5.37
C ASP A 482 -27.10 20.40 -5.91
N GLU A 483 -26.36 19.29 -5.94
CA GLU A 483 -25.01 19.24 -6.51
C GLU A 483 -25.03 19.38 -8.03
N LEU A 484 -25.93 18.68 -8.71
CA LEU A 484 -26.18 18.86 -10.14
C LEU A 484 -26.58 20.30 -10.43
N ASN A 485 -27.44 20.91 -9.61
CA ASN A 485 -27.83 22.31 -9.77
C ASN A 485 -26.66 23.28 -9.55
N GLU A 486 -25.72 22.98 -8.64
CA GLU A 486 -24.48 23.76 -8.49
C GLU A 486 -23.52 23.60 -9.66
N ILE A 487 -23.43 22.40 -10.23
CA ILE A 487 -22.65 22.10 -11.44
C ILE A 487 -23.26 22.77 -12.68
N VAL A 488 -24.60 22.71 -12.83
CA VAL A 488 -25.38 23.29 -13.93
C VAL A 488 -25.49 24.82 -13.81
N ARG A 489 -25.45 25.39 -12.60
CA ARG A 489 -25.40 26.84 -12.33
C ARG A 489 -24.22 27.55 -12.98
N GLN A 490 -23.26 26.83 -13.55
CA GLN A 490 -22.17 27.45 -14.28
C GLN A 490 -22.51 27.93 -15.70
N LYS A 491 -23.62 27.56 -16.36
CA LYS A 491 -23.85 28.06 -17.74
C LYS A 491 -25.21 28.67 -18.13
N ASP A 492 -26.40 28.20 -17.75
CA ASP A 492 -27.61 28.69 -18.47
C ASP A 492 -28.87 29.06 -17.66
N PHE A 493 -28.86 28.93 -16.33
CA PHE A 493 -30.02 29.26 -15.48
C PHE A 493 -29.69 30.25 -14.36
N GLU A 494 -30.42 31.37 -14.28
CA GLU A 494 -30.18 32.42 -13.27
C GLU A 494 -31.51 33.02 -12.79
N ILE A 495 -31.81 32.92 -11.50
CA ILE A 495 -32.96 33.60 -10.88
C ILE A 495 -32.48 34.89 -10.21
N SER A 496 -33.17 35.99 -10.48
CA SER A 496 -32.94 37.28 -9.80
C SER A 496 -33.01 37.10 -8.28
N PRO A 497 -32.16 37.77 -7.48
CA PRO A 497 -32.13 37.59 -6.02
C PRO A 497 -33.45 37.89 -5.29
N ASN A 498 -34.38 38.62 -5.92
CA ASN A 498 -35.71 38.87 -5.38
C ASN A 498 -36.74 37.76 -5.73
N GLY A 499 -36.32 36.72 -6.45
CA GLY A 499 -37.15 35.57 -6.82
C GLY A 499 -38.21 35.84 -7.89
N LYS A 500 -38.25 37.02 -8.50
CA LYS A 500 -39.36 37.42 -9.39
C LYS A 500 -39.14 37.08 -10.86
N VAL A 501 -37.89 37.01 -11.29
CA VAL A 501 -37.53 36.79 -12.70
C VAL A 501 -36.42 35.75 -12.77
N GLY A 502 -36.49 34.84 -13.75
CA GLY A 502 -35.43 33.86 -14.01
C GLY A 502 -35.07 33.78 -15.49
N ILE A 503 -33.77 33.74 -15.80
CA ILE A 503 -33.27 33.27 -17.09
C ILE A 503 -33.35 31.74 -17.04
N ILE A 504 -34.16 31.17 -17.93
CA ILE A 504 -34.42 29.73 -17.94
C ILE A 504 -33.58 28.96 -18.97
N SER A 505 -33.15 29.66 -20.03
CA SER A 505 -32.24 29.11 -21.04
C SER A 505 -31.65 30.22 -21.91
N ARG A 506 -30.52 29.92 -22.54
CA ARG A 506 -29.86 30.76 -23.53
C ARG A 506 -29.60 29.93 -24.80
N GLY A 507 -30.02 30.48 -25.94
CA GLY A 507 -29.54 30.07 -27.26
C GLY A 507 -28.46 31.02 -27.75
N ASP A 508 -27.92 30.78 -28.95
CA ASP A 508 -26.84 31.60 -29.51
C ASP A 508 -27.20 33.08 -29.62
N GLU A 509 -28.42 33.41 -30.03
CA GLU A 509 -28.88 34.80 -30.18
C GLU A 509 -30.12 35.15 -29.33
N ASN A 510 -30.60 34.24 -28.50
CA ASN A 510 -31.84 34.41 -27.75
C ASN A 510 -31.67 34.09 -26.25
N ILE A 511 -32.29 34.88 -25.37
CA ILE A 511 -32.35 34.62 -23.92
C ILE A 511 -33.81 34.45 -23.51
N ASN A 512 -34.13 33.30 -22.92
CA ASN A 512 -35.46 33.01 -22.42
C ASN A 512 -35.57 33.44 -20.96
N VAL A 513 -36.42 34.42 -20.69
CA VAL A 513 -36.63 35.03 -19.37
C VAL A 513 -38.07 34.77 -18.92
N LEU A 514 -38.22 34.05 -17.82
CA LEU A 514 -39.49 33.75 -17.18
C LEU A 514 -39.76 34.76 -16.05
N ASP A 515 -40.88 35.45 -16.11
CA ASP A 515 -41.44 36.13 -14.96
C ASP A 515 -42.08 35.08 -14.04
N LEU A 516 -41.47 34.83 -12.89
CA LEU A 516 -41.88 33.81 -11.94
C LEU A 516 -43.13 34.22 -11.15
N GLN A 517 -43.49 35.51 -11.15
CA GLN A 517 -44.68 36.00 -10.47
C GLN A 517 -45.92 35.92 -11.36
N SER A 518 -45.79 36.17 -12.66
CA SER A 518 -46.89 36.06 -13.63
C SER A 518 -46.90 34.76 -14.45
N GLY A 519 -45.84 33.96 -14.39
CA GLY A 519 -45.65 32.76 -15.22
C GLY A 519 -45.39 33.06 -16.70
N LYS A 520 -45.15 34.33 -17.05
CA LYS A 520 -45.03 34.75 -18.45
C LYS A 520 -43.60 34.57 -18.95
N LEU A 521 -43.42 33.70 -19.93
CA LEU A 521 -42.16 33.54 -20.64
C LEU A 521 -41.95 34.66 -21.66
N ARG A 522 -40.73 35.21 -21.72
CA ARG A 522 -40.31 36.24 -22.67
C ARG A 522 -39.02 35.82 -23.34
N VAL A 523 -38.93 36.04 -24.64
CA VAL A 523 -37.70 35.81 -25.41
C VAL A 523 -37.06 37.16 -25.70
N VAL A 524 -35.79 37.30 -25.33
CA VAL A 524 -34.97 38.47 -25.64
C VAL A 524 -34.06 38.12 -26.80
N HIS A 525 -34.26 38.77 -27.94
CA HIS A 525 -33.41 38.63 -29.12
C HIS A 525 -32.21 39.57 -29.00
N ALA A 526 -31.01 38.99 -29.04
CA ALA A 526 -29.74 39.68 -29.13
C ALA A 526 -29.36 39.83 -30.61
N PRO A 527 -28.68 40.93 -30.99
CA PRO A 527 -28.35 41.19 -32.38
C PRO A 527 -27.06 40.48 -32.85
N GLY A 528 -26.65 39.41 -32.17
CA GLY A 528 -25.42 38.63 -32.42
C GLY A 528 -25.22 37.58 -31.33
N ILE A 529 -24.15 36.77 -31.44
CA ILE A 529 -23.91 35.64 -30.53
C ILE A 529 -23.70 36.16 -29.12
N ILE A 530 -24.62 35.81 -28.22
CA ILE A 530 -24.55 36.10 -26.80
C ILE A 530 -23.37 35.34 -26.24
N TRP A 531 -22.53 36.00 -25.45
CA TRP A 531 -21.39 35.40 -24.78
C TRP A 531 -21.63 35.26 -23.27
N ARG A 532 -22.29 36.24 -22.65
CA ARG A 532 -22.63 36.22 -21.22
C ARG A 532 -23.83 37.09 -20.93
N GLN A 533 -24.69 36.66 -20.01
CA GLN A 533 -25.88 37.34 -19.54
C GLN A 533 -25.95 37.34 -18.01
N ARG A 534 -26.57 38.36 -17.40
CA ARG A 534 -26.81 38.50 -15.96
C ARG A 534 -28.08 39.30 -15.67
N LEU A 535 -28.77 38.96 -14.59
CA LEU A 535 -29.85 39.78 -14.03
C LEU A 535 -29.30 40.73 -12.96
N SER A 536 -29.87 41.94 -12.89
CA SER A 536 -29.58 42.85 -11.78
C SER A 536 -30.11 42.28 -10.46
N ARG A 537 -29.53 42.72 -9.34
CA ARG A 537 -29.94 42.27 -7.99
C ARG A 537 -31.43 42.53 -7.70
N ASP A 538 -31.99 43.59 -8.26
CA ASP A 538 -33.40 43.95 -8.13
C ASP A 538 -34.30 43.31 -9.20
N GLY A 539 -33.75 42.46 -10.08
CA GLY A 539 -34.47 41.76 -11.15
C GLY A 539 -35.04 42.66 -12.24
N ARG A 540 -34.71 43.96 -12.23
CA ARG A 540 -35.28 44.95 -13.16
C ARG A 540 -34.49 45.09 -14.45
N TYR A 541 -33.26 44.60 -14.52
CA TYR A 541 -32.41 44.75 -15.69
C TYR A 541 -31.79 43.41 -16.07
N LEU A 542 -31.81 43.12 -17.38
CA LEU A 542 -31.00 42.08 -18.00
C LEU A 542 -29.80 42.75 -18.66
N VAL A 543 -28.60 42.27 -18.34
CA VAL A 543 -27.36 42.73 -18.94
C VAL A 543 -26.76 41.57 -19.72
N TYR A 544 -26.44 41.76 -21.00
CA TYR A 544 -25.76 40.74 -21.77
C TYR A 544 -24.70 41.32 -22.71
N ILE A 545 -23.66 40.54 -22.99
CA ILE A 545 -22.60 40.82 -23.95
C ILE A 545 -22.85 39.93 -25.17
N CYS A 546 -22.87 40.52 -26.36
CA CYS A 546 -22.92 39.77 -27.61
C CYS A 546 -21.87 40.26 -28.61
N PHE A 547 -21.42 39.36 -29.48
CA PHE A 547 -20.49 39.63 -30.57
C PHE A 547 -21.25 39.64 -31.89
N ARG A 548 -21.09 40.69 -32.69
CA ARG A 548 -21.57 40.74 -34.07
C ARG A 548 -20.48 40.29 -35.03
N SER A 549 -20.83 39.39 -35.95
CA SER A 549 -20.11 39.20 -37.21
C SER A 549 -20.74 40.16 -38.20
N GLU A 550 -20.06 41.26 -38.53
CA GLU A 550 -20.42 42.01 -39.74
C GLU A 550 -19.70 41.31 -40.89
N ASP A 551 -20.48 40.70 -41.79
CA ASP A 551 -20.02 40.43 -43.13
C ASP A 551 -19.81 41.80 -43.81
N ASP A 552 -18.61 41.98 -44.35
CA ASP A 552 -18.05 43.14 -45.06
C ASP A 552 -17.42 44.30 -44.22
N ASP A 553 -16.10 44.47 -44.46
CA ASP A 553 -15.16 45.56 -44.19
C ASP A 553 -14.55 45.76 -42.76
N ASP A 554 -13.32 45.26 -42.61
CA ASP A 554 -12.16 45.83 -41.88
C ASP A 554 -12.42 46.65 -40.58
N ASN A 555 -12.61 45.94 -39.45
CA ASN A 555 -11.89 46.12 -38.16
C ASN A 555 -12.61 45.47 -36.96
N GLY A 556 -12.24 44.24 -36.63
CA GLY A 556 -12.38 43.62 -35.29
C GLY A 556 -13.80 43.30 -34.80
N ALA A 557 -13.99 42.11 -34.23
CA ALA A 557 -15.25 41.69 -33.62
C ALA A 557 -15.79 42.77 -32.65
N VAL A 558 -16.91 43.41 -33.04
CA VAL A 558 -17.52 44.46 -32.24
C VAL A 558 -18.32 43.78 -31.13
N SER A 559 -17.75 43.74 -29.93
CA SER A 559 -18.50 43.36 -28.73
C SER A 559 -19.43 44.50 -28.31
N SER A 560 -20.69 44.16 -28.06
CA SER A 560 -21.67 45.09 -27.54
C SER A 560 -22.21 44.60 -26.19
N LEU A 561 -22.17 45.49 -25.19
CA LEU A 561 -22.81 45.28 -23.89
C LEU A 561 -24.18 45.96 -23.94
N THR A 562 -25.24 45.17 -23.81
CA THR A 562 -26.61 45.65 -23.82
C THR A 562 -27.19 45.56 -22.41
N VAL A 563 -27.74 46.68 -21.94
CA VAL A 563 -28.51 46.75 -20.68
C VAL A 563 -29.96 46.99 -21.04
N MET A 564 -30.82 46.06 -20.65
CA MET A 564 -32.23 46.02 -21.00
C MET A 564 -33.08 46.12 -19.74
N ARG A 565 -34.04 47.05 -19.73
CA ARG A 565 -34.99 47.17 -18.61
C ARG A 565 -36.16 46.19 -18.80
N LEU A 566 -36.42 45.41 -17.77
CA LEU A 566 -37.54 44.47 -17.65
C LEU A 566 -38.66 45.13 -16.83
N ALA A 567 -39.38 46.09 -17.43
CA ALA A 567 -40.51 46.77 -16.76
C ALA A 567 -41.87 46.27 -17.30
N ASP A 568 -42.91 46.39 -16.47
CA ASP A 568 -44.33 46.00 -16.66
C ASP A 568 -44.81 46.02 -18.13
N ALA A 569 -44.51 44.92 -18.83
CA ALA A 569 -44.90 44.62 -20.21
C ALA A 569 -44.28 45.45 -21.36
N LEU A 570 -43.24 46.26 -21.14
CA LEU A 570 -42.55 47.00 -22.22
C LEU A 570 -41.03 46.82 -22.19
N ILE A 571 -40.48 46.39 -23.33
CA ILE A 571 -39.05 46.29 -23.60
C ILE A 571 -38.54 47.68 -24.06
N SER A 572 -37.57 48.25 -23.35
CA SER A 572 -36.92 49.50 -23.75
C SER A 572 -35.40 49.37 -23.71
N TYR A 573 -34.73 49.75 -24.80
CA TYR A 573 -33.28 49.79 -24.92
C TYR A 573 -32.74 51.13 -24.42
N LEU A 574 -31.75 51.11 -23.52
CA LEU A 574 -30.99 52.30 -23.15
C LEU A 574 -29.72 52.35 -24.02
N SER A 575 -29.59 53.36 -24.87
CA SER A 575 -28.54 53.42 -25.91
C SER A 575 -27.13 53.72 -25.37
N GLN A 576 -26.18 52.91 -25.84
CA GLN A 576 -24.73 53.10 -26.04
C GLN A 576 -24.00 54.20 -25.26
N ALA A 577 -23.21 53.81 -24.25
CA ALA A 577 -22.11 54.62 -23.73
C ALA A 577 -20.77 54.15 -24.33
N LYS A 578 -20.21 54.95 -25.24
CA LYS A 578 -18.87 54.78 -25.87
C LYS A 578 -17.69 54.62 -24.89
N ALA A 579 -17.91 54.75 -23.58
CA ALA A 579 -16.87 54.73 -22.54
C ALA A 579 -16.27 53.33 -22.24
N TRP A 580 -16.94 52.23 -22.62
CA TRP A 580 -16.55 50.88 -22.19
C TRP A 580 -15.60 50.12 -23.13
N LYS A 581 -15.36 50.61 -24.36
CA LYS A 581 -14.38 50.00 -25.29
C LYS A 581 -12.94 49.96 -24.71
N ILE A 582 -12.64 50.83 -23.74
CA ILE A 582 -11.31 50.94 -23.12
C ILE A 582 -11.09 49.87 -22.02
N LEU A 583 -12.13 49.48 -21.28
CA LEU A 583 -12.00 48.53 -20.17
C LEU A 583 -11.92 47.07 -20.63
N ILE A 584 -12.67 46.70 -21.67
CA ILE A 584 -12.66 45.33 -22.22
C ILE A 584 -11.32 45.03 -22.92
N ARG A 585 -10.70 46.00 -23.60
CA ARG A 585 -9.35 45.83 -24.19
C ARG A 585 -8.24 45.62 -23.14
N ARG A 586 -8.41 46.13 -21.91
CA ARG A 586 -7.44 45.95 -20.82
C ARG A 586 -7.59 44.61 -20.08
N ALA A 587 -8.78 44.01 -20.08
CA ALA A 587 -9.02 42.73 -19.42
C ALA A 587 -8.63 41.50 -20.27
N ALA A 588 -8.45 41.68 -21.59
CA ALA A 588 -8.23 40.59 -22.55
C ALA A 588 -6.75 40.30 -22.90
N LEU A 589 -5.77 41.00 -22.30
CA LEU A 589 -4.34 40.76 -22.53
C LEU A 589 -3.57 40.70 -21.20
N PRO A 590 -3.42 39.54 -20.57
CA PRO A 590 -2.40 39.33 -19.56
C PRO A 590 -1.07 39.01 -20.27
N ASP A 591 -0.01 39.67 -19.84
CA ASP A 591 1.39 39.45 -20.21
C ASP A 591 1.90 39.94 -21.57
N GLN A 592 2.28 41.22 -21.61
CA GLN A 592 3.59 41.57 -22.18
C GLN A 592 4.38 42.44 -21.20
N PRO A 593 5.63 42.10 -20.87
CA PRO A 593 6.54 43.03 -20.24
C PRO A 593 7.15 43.91 -21.33
N LYS A 594 7.19 45.23 -21.13
CA LYS A 594 8.37 46.07 -21.43
C LYS A 594 8.15 47.57 -21.20
N SER A 595 8.99 48.08 -20.30
CA SER A 595 9.87 49.25 -20.41
C SER A 595 9.37 50.59 -20.99
N LEU A 596 9.50 51.63 -20.15
CA LEU A 596 10.14 52.93 -20.42
C LEU A 596 9.96 53.55 -21.82
N ARG A 597 9.12 54.59 -21.92
CA ARG A 597 9.52 56.00 -21.86
C ARG A 597 8.30 56.90 -21.76
#